data_AF-A0A3Q8DN61-F1
#
_entry.id   AF-A0A3Q8DN61-F1
#
_cell.length_a   1.000
_cell.length_b   1.000
_cell.length_c   1.000
_cell.angle_alpha   90.00
_cell.angle_beta   90.00
_cell.angle_gamma   90.00
#
_symmetry.space_group_name_H-M   'P 1'
#
loop_
_entity.id
_entity.type
_entity.pdbx_description
1 polymer ?
#
loop_
_entity_poly.entity_id
_entity_poly.type
_entity_poly.pdbx_seq_one_letter_code
_entity_poly.pdbx_strand_id
1 'polypeptide(L)'
;MEGIEGQRYSDLEKYKANCPACMSVVQNIKDIRYRACAQSVTADDVIIRDPLYGYLNSLKFMLNDDAYKQVLTIIGHEKDCSNSMNWLEKANSKIEPQLNKTY
;
A
#
# COMPACT_ATOMS: atom_id res chain seq x y z
N MET A 1 -17.46 -6.14 -22.91
CA MET A 1 -15.99 -6.09 -22.75
C MET A 1 -15.62 -7.17 -21.77
N GLU A 2 -15.28 -8.34 -22.30
CA GLU A 2 -14.86 -9.49 -21.52
C GLU A 2 -13.38 -9.32 -21.19
N GLY A 3 -13.09 -9.10 -19.90
CA GLY A 3 -11.73 -9.09 -19.39
C GLY A 3 -11.13 -10.49 -19.48
N ILE A 4 -9.83 -10.52 -19.77
CA ILE A 4 -8.96 -11.68 -19.91
C ILE A 4 -9.17 -12.64 -18.72
N GLU A 5 -9.19 -13.94 -19.01
CA GLU A 5 -9.44 -15.04 -18.09
C GLU A 5 -8.66 -14.87 -16.76
N GLY A 6 -9.38 -14.68 -15.65
CA GLY A 6 -8.81 -14.75 -14.31
C GLY A 6 -9.48 -13.89 -13.24
N GLN A 7 -9.82 -12.63 -13.52
CA GLN A 7 -10.45 -11.74 -12.52
C GLN A 7 -11.41 -10.77 -13.20
N ARG A 8 -12.70 -10.84 -12.88
CA ARG A 8 -13.71 -9.90 -13.37
C ARG A 8 -13.66 -8.62 -12.54
N TYR A 9 -14.05 -7.48 -13.11
CA TYR A 9 -14.22 -6.23 -12.35
C TYR A 9 -15.14 -6.40 -11.12
N SER A 10 -16.12 -7.31 -11.21
CA SER A 10 -16.96 -7.71 -10.08
C SER A 10 -16.19 -8.27 -8.89
N ASP A 11 -15.03 -8.88 -9.12
CA ASP A 11 -14.21 -9.48 -8.07
C ASP A 11 -13.45 -8.39 -7.30
N LEU A 12 -13.08 -7.30 -7.96
CA LEU A 12 -12.51 -6.13 -7.33
C LEU A 12 -13.52 -5.39 -6.46
N GLU A 13 -14.76 -5.21 -6.93
CA GLU A 13 -15.83 -4.62 -6.11
C GLU A 13 -16.16 -5.48 -4.89
N LYS A 14 -16.24 -6.80 -5.05
CA LYS A 14 -16.39 -7.74 -3.93
C LYS A 14 -15.21 -7.67 -2.96
N TYR A 15 -13.98 -7.58 -3.48
CA TYR A 15 -12.79 -7.45 -2.66
C TYR A 15 -12.82 -6.21 -1.78
N LYS A 16 -13.14 -5.04 -2.36
CA LYS A 16 -13.30 -3.78 -1.62
C LYS A 16 -14.37 -3.88 -0.53
N ALA A 17 -15.51 -4.51 -0.84
CA ALA A 17 -16.62 -4.65 0.09
C ALA A 17 -16.29 -5.60 1.26
N ASN A 18 -15.54 -6.68 0.99
CA ASN A 18 -15.30 -7.75 1.97
C ASN A 18 -14.04 -7.54 2.81
N CYS A 19 -13.19 -6.56 2.48
CA CYS A 19 -11.98 -6.28 3.25
C CYS A 19 -11.85 -4.80 3.65
N PRO A 20 -12.56 -4.36 4.71
CA PRO A 20 -12.44 -2.99 5.22
C PRO A 20 -10.99 -2.63 5.64
N ALA A 21 -10.24 -3.59 6.18
CA ALA A 21 -8.83 -3.39 6.52
C ALA A 21 -7.99 -3.11 5.26
N CYS A 22 -8.20 -3.85 4.17
CA CYS A 22 -7.55 -3.61 2.88
C CYS A 22 -7.88 -2.20 2.35
N MET A 23 -9.15 -1.78 2.48
CA MET A 23 -9.56 -0.43 2.06
C MET A 23 -8.97 0.69 2.93
N SER A 24 -8.70 0.41 4.21
CA SER A 24 -7.92 1.34 5.05
C SER A 24 -6.49 1.49 4.52
N VAL A 25 -5.84 0.40 4.09
CA VAL A 25 -4.51 0.44 3.45
C VAL A 25 -4.55 1.25 2.16
N VAL A 26 -5.57 1.02 1.31
CA VAL A 26 -5.79 1.82 0.09
C VAL A 26 -5.88 3.30 0.42
N GLN A 27 -6.66 3.67 1.44
CA GLN A 27 -6.81 5.06 1.82
C GLN A 27 -5.49 5.66 2.36
N ASN A 28 -4.72 4.91 3.14
CA ASN A 28 -3.40 5.35 3.60
C ASN A 28 -2.46 5.65 2.42
N ILE A 29 -2.44 4.79 1.40
CA ILE A 29 -1.61 5.00 0.21
C ILE A 29 -2.08 6.23 -0.57
N LYS A 30 -3.39 6.38 -0.78
CA LYS A 30 -3.95 7.59 -1.42
C LYS A 30 -3.52 8.86 -0.70
N ASP A 31 -3.63 8.87 0.63
CA ASP A 31 -3.25 10.01 1.46
C ASP A 31 -1.74 10.29 1.37
N ILE A 32 -0.90 9.25 1.41
CA ILE A 32 0.55 9.38 1.26
C ILE A 32 0.91 9.92 -0.12
N ARG A 33 0.34 9.37 -1.20
CA ARG A 33 0.57 9.84 -2.58
C ARG A 33 0.19 11.31 -2.75
N TYR A 34 -0.95 11.71 -2.19
CA TYR A 34 -1.39 13.09 -2.23
C TYR A 34 -0.45 14.01 -1.42
N ARG A 35 -0.17 13.68 -0.16
CA ARG A 35 0.64 14.54 0.72
C ARG A 35 2.10 14.62 0.31
N ALA A 36 2.69 13.51 -0.11
CA ALA A 36 4.12 13.40 -0.41
C ALA A 36 4.45 13.86 -1.85
N CYS A 37 3.52 13.66 -2.79
CA CYS A 37 3.76 13.81 -4.23
C CYS A 37 2.69 14.63 -4.98
N ALA A 38 1.65 15.13 -4.31
CA ALA A 38 0.49 15.78 -4.96
C ALA A 38 -0.18 14.90 -6.04
N GLN A 39 -0.08 13.57 -5.91
CA GLN A 39 -0.63 12.61 -6.85
C GLN A 39 -2.03 12.17 -6.39
N SER A 40 -3.03 12.32 -7.25
CA SER A 40 -4.37 11.78 -7.04
C SER A 40 -4.49 10.42 -7.73
N VAL A 41 -4.72 9.37 -6.95
CA VAL A 41 -4.87 7.99 -7.44
C VAL A 41 -6.22 7.41 -7.03
N THR A 42 -6.80 6.56 -7.87
CA THR A 42 -8.04 5.84 -7.53
C THR A 42 -7.76 4.64 -6.63
N ALA A 43 -8.80 4.08 -6.00
CA ALA A 43 -8.66 2.85 -5.24
C ALA A 43 -8.16 1.69 -6.12
N ASP A 44 -8.62 1.63 -7.36
CA ASP A 44 -8.31 0.56 -8.31
C ASP A 44 -6.87 0.64 -8.78
N ASP A 45 -6.39 1.87 -9.05
CA ASP A 45 -4.99 2.11 -9.36
C ASP A 45 -4.10 1.66 -8.20
N VAL A 46 -4.50 1.92 -6.95
CA VAL A 46 -3.75 1.46 -5.79
C VAL A 46 -3.72 -0.06 -5.70
N ILE A 47 -4.88 -0.72 -5.77
CA ILE A 47 -4.97 -2.17 -5.59
C ILE A 47 -4.23 -2.92 -6.71
N ILE A 48 -4.37 -2.47 -7.96
CA ILE A 48 -3.87 -3.19 -9.14
C ILE A 48 -2.42 -2.80 -9.47
N ARG A 49 -2.03 -1.54 -9.26
CA ARG A 49 -0.81 -0.98 -9.87
C ARG A 49 0.18 -0.40 -8.87
N ASP A 50 -0.24 0.00 -7.67
CA ASP A 50 0.67 0.65 -6.72
C ASP A 50 1.52 -0.41 -6.00
N PRO A 51 2.86 -0.40 -6.18
CA PRO A 51 3.73 -1.41 -5.59
C PRO A 51 3.75 -1.35 -4.05
N LEU A 52 3.38 -0.23 -3.45
CA LEU A 52 3.25 -0.12 -2.00
C LEU A 52 2.09 -0.97 -1.46
N TYR A 53 1.08 -1.28 -2.30
CA TYR A 53 -0.16 -1.91 -1.85
C TYR A 53 0.07 -3.30 -1.26
N GLY A 54 0.66 -4.22 -2.02
CA GLY A 54 0.86 -5.60 -1.56
C GLY A 54 1.69 -5.66 -0.27
N TYR A 55 2.75 -4.84 -0.20
CA TYR A 55 3.62 -4.75 0.97
C TYR A 55 2.89 -4.20 2.20
N LEU A 56 2.27 -3.03 2.09
CA LEU A 56 1.54 -2.41 3.20
C LEU A 56 0.32 -3.19 3.63
N ASN A 57 -0.35 -3.87 2.70
CA ASN A 57 -1.48 -4.72 3.02
C ASN A 57 -1.01 -5.91 3.86
N SER A 58 0.11 -6.54 3.50
CA SER A 58 0.68 -7.63 4.29
C SER A 58 1.08 -7.18 5.69
N LEU A 59 1.77 -6.04 5.81
CA LEU A 59 2.16 -5.49 7.12
C LEU A 59 0.97 -5.09 7.99
N LYS A 60 -0.15 -4.62 7.41
CA LYS A 60 -1.35 -4.28 8.19
C LYS A 60 -1.92 -5.49 8.94
N PHE A 61 -1.78 -6.70 8.39
CA PHE A 61 -2.24 -7.92 9.05
C PHE A 61 -1.20 -8.56 9.97
N MET A 62 0.09 -8.28 9.76
CA MET A 62 1.16 -8.81 10.61
C MET A 62 1.45 -7.95 11.84
N LEU A 63 1.26 -6.64 11.74
CA LEU A 63 1.66 -5.68 12.77
C LEU A 63 0.47 -5.17 13.59
N ASN A 64 0.75 -4.76 14.83
CA ASN A 64 -0.19 -3.93 15.58
C ASN A 64 -0.27 -2.50 14.99
N ASP A 65 -1.26 -1.74 15.41
CA ASP A 65 -1.54 -0.41 14.83
C ASP A 65 -0.39 0.60 15.02
N ASP A 66 0.35 0.52 16.13
CA ASP A 66 1.44 1.47 16.40
C ASP A 66 2.66 1.17 15.52
N ALA A 67 3.04 -0.10 15.39
CA ALA A 67 4.09 -0.52 14.48
C ALA A 67 3.71 -0.22 13.01
N TYR A 68 2.44 -0.43 12.64
CA TYR A 68 1.97 -0.09 11.30
C TYR A 68 2.02 1.42 11.02
N LYS A 69 1.69 2.28 11.99
CA LYS A 69 1.83 3.75 11.84
C LYS A 69 3.30 4.17 11.65
N GLN A 70 4.24 3.51 12.32
CA GLN A 70 5.68 3.77 12.11
C GLN A 70 6.09 3.39 10.68
N VAL A 71 5.63 2.25 10.17
CA VAL A 71 5.82 1.85 8.76
C VAL A 71 5.30 2.93 7.80
N LEU A 72 4.07 3.41 8.00
CA LEU A 72 3.49 4.47 7.14
C LEU A 72 4.32 5.77 7.18
N THR A 73 4.90 6.09 8.34
CA THR A 73 5.77 7.27 8.49
C THR A 73 7.05 7.13 7.66
N ILE A 74 7.70 5.96 7.73
CA ILE A 74 8.90 5.66 6.94
C ILE A 74 8.58 5.72 5.44
N ILE A 75 7.46 5.12 5.02
CA ILE A 75 7.00 5.17 3.63
C ILE A 75 6.81 6.64 3.21
N GLY A 76 6.17 7.48 4.01
CA GLY A 76 6.01 8.90 3.69
C GLY A 76 7.34 9.66 3.53
N HIS A 77 8.36 9.31 4.31
CA HIS A 77 9.68 9.96 4.28
C HIS A 77 10.55 9.51 3.10
N GLU A 78 10.55 8.22 2.77
CA GLU A 78 11.39 7.62 1.73
C GLU A 78 10.81 7.80 0.31
N LYS A 79 10.03 8.86 0.12
CA LYS A 79 9.26 9.09 -1.10
C LYS A 79 10.12 9.17 -2.35
N ASP A 80 9.66 8.48 -3.39
CA ASP A 80 10.13 8.67 -4.76
C ASP A 80 8.93 8.77 -5.70
N CYS A 81 8.50 10.01 -5.93
CA CYS A 81 7.33 10.32 -6.73
C CYS A 81 7.50 9.98 -8.21
N SER A 82 8.75 9.76 -8.66
CA SER A 82 9.08 9.44 -10.05
C SER A 82 9.19 7.94 -10.30
N ASN A 83 9.50 7.16 -9.25
CA ASN A 83 9.66 5.72 -9.34
C ASN A 83 9.13 5.03 -8.07
N SER A 84 7.89 4.54 -8.17
CA SER A 84 7.21 3.86 -7.05
C SER A 84 7.88 2.56 -6.59
N MET A 85 8.60 1.86 -7.47
CA MET A 85 9.37 0.67 -7.07
C MET A 85 10.59 1.06 -6.23
N ASN A 86 11.34 2.07 -6.67
CA ASN A 86 12.45 2.62 -5.88
C ASN A 86 11.98 3.20 -4.55
N TRP A 87 10.79 3.81 -4.52
CA TRP A 87 10.15 4.24 -3.27
C TRP A 87 9.97 3.04 -2.32
N LEU A 88 9.34 1.96 -2.79
CA LEU A 88 9.16 0.75 -1.98
C LEU A 88 10.50 0.21 -1.48
N GLU A 89 11.50 0.08 -2.35
CA GLU A 89 12.83 -0.46 -2.00
C GLU A 89 13.53 0.37 -0.91
N LYS A 90 13.52 1.71 -1.05
CA LYS A 90 14.07 2.63 -0.04
C LYS A 90 13.37 2.47 1.30
N ALA A 91 12.04 2.48 1.30
CA ALA A 91 11.26 2.30 2.53
C ALA A 91 11.54 0.93 3.17
N ASN A 92 11.55 -0.13 2.37
CA ASN A 92 11.78 -1.50 2.86
C ASN A 92 13.15 -1.63 3.53
N SER A 93 14.20 -1.02 2.95
CA SER A 93 15.56 -1.00 3.54
C SER A 93 15.64 -0.39 4.94
N LYS A 94 14.65 0.42 5.33
CA LYS A 94 14.54 1.04 6.66
C LYS A 94 13.59 0.28 7.58
N ILE A 95 12.55 -0.34 7.02
CA ILE A 95 11.51 -1.07 7.76
C ILE A 95 12.01 -2.44 8.22
N GLU A 96 12.58 -3.24 7.32
CA GLU A 96 13.01 -4.61 7.64
C GLU A 96 13.96 -4.69 8.85
N PRO A 97 14.99 -3.83 8.98
CA PRO A 97 15.86 -3.87 10.15
C PRO A 97 15.17 -3.51 11.47
N GLN A 98 14.03 -2.81 11.44
CA GLN A 98 13.26 -2.46 12.64
C GLN A 98 12.33 -3.60 13.05
N LEU A 99 11.72 -4.27 12.06
CA LEU A 99 10.87 -5.43 12.30
C LEU A 99 11.70 -6.62 12.82
N ASN A 100 12.88 -6.87 12.24
CA ASN A 100 13.79 -7.95 12.65
C ASN A 100 14.44 -7.77 14.03
N LYS A 101 14.28 -6.60 14.67
CA LYS A 101 14.75 -6.35 16.05
C LYS A 101 13.64 -6.52 17.09
N THR A 102 12.40 -6.53 16.64
CA THR A 102 11.20 -6.51 17.47
C THR A 102 10.59 -7.92 17.61
N TYR A 103 10.99 -8.84 16.72
CA TYR A 103 10.62 -10.25 16.68
C TYR A 103 11.88 -11.09 16.48
#